data_AF-A0A3M1GET5-F1
#
_entry.id   AF-A0A3M1GET5-F1
#
_cell.length_a   1.000
_cell.length_b   1.000
_cell.length_c   1.000
_cell.angle_alpha   90.00
_cell.angle_beta   90.00
_cell.angle_gamma   90.00
#
_symmetry.space_group_name_H-M   'P 1'
#
loop_
_entity.id
_entity.type
_entity.pdbx_description
1 polymer ?
#
loop_
_entity_poly.entity_id
_entity_poly.type
_entity_poly.pdbx_seq_one_letter_code
_entity_poly.pdbx_strand_id
1 'polypeptide(L)'
;MRNLLFSLLVFTVIIVTCPSGVFGAGPHDSLSCTGCHSIHDAKDDLIFAVKANKVAKNPKTKKPFKGVTALCLGCHASSKQGGMDIKPISSHKSHPFGITKINNKVARVPKSLLRDGRFECVSCHDPHPSNPNYKYLRVSTKGGAEMDRFCSLCHPAKVDKKHRTSTSKVFTSMDETKVK
;
A
#
# COMPACT_ATOMS: atom_id res chain seq x y z
N MET A 1 -50.10 -21.02 10.23
CA MET A 1 -49.87 -19.85 9.35
C MET A 1 -49.20 -18.67 10.06
N ARG A 2 -49.66 -18.25 11.25
CA ARG A 2 -49.09 -17.12 12.01
C ARG A 2 -47.59 -17.25 12.34
N ASN A 3 -47.12 -18.44 12.68
CA ASN A 3 -45.71 -18.69 13.02
C ASN A 3 -44.78 -18.75 11.79
N LEU A 4 -45.32 -19.11 10.61
CA LEU A 4 -44.57 -19.09 9.34
C LEU A 4 -44.37 -17.66 8.85
N LEU A 5 -45.42 -16.83 8.92
CA LEU A 5 -45.36 -15.41 8.58
C LEU A 5 -44.41 -14.63 9.48
N PHE A 6 -44.40 -14.94 10.79
CA PHE A 6 -43.47 -14.31 11.74
C PHE A 6 -42.01 -14.70 11.47
N SER A 7 -41.75 -15.97 11.14
CA SER A 7 -40.40 -16.44 10.79
C SER A 7 -39.89 -15.84 9.47
N LEU A 8 -40.76 -15.68 8.48
CA LEU A 8 -40.41 -15.02 7.21
C LEU A 8 -40.05 -13.54 7.43
N LEU A 9 -40.84 -12.83 8.24
CA LEU A 9 -40.61 -11.42 8.56
C LEU A 9 -39.27 -11.19 9.28
N VAL A 10 -38.94 -12.04 10.26
CA VAL A 10 -37.66 -12.00 10.98
C VAL A 10 -36.48 -12.26 10.04
N PHE A 11 -36.62 -13.22 9.10
CA PHE A 11 -35.57 -13.51 8.11
C PHE A 11 -35.33 -12.34 7.14
N THR A 12 -36.39 -11.67 6.67
CA THR A 12 -36.27 -10.45 5.84
C THR A 12 -35.62 -9.29 6.59
N VAL A 13 -35.93 -9.10 7.88
CA VAL A 13 -35.32 -8.02 8.68
C VAL A 13 -33.82 -8.25 8.90
N ILE A 14 -33.39 -9.50 9.10
CA ILE A 14 -31.97 -9.86 9.22
C ILE A 14 -31.21 -9.65 7.90
N ILE A 15 -31.84 -9.94 6.75
CA ILE A 15 -31.21 -9.74 5.43
C ILE A 15 -31.11 -8.25 5.08
N VAL A 16 -32.13 -7.46 5.41
CA VAL A 16 -32.17 -6.01 5.09
C VAL A 16 -31.24 -5.19 6.00
N THR A 17 -30.97 -5.64 7.23
CA THR A 17 -30.09 -4.92 8.18
C THR A 17 -28.60 -5.27 8.04
N CYS A 18 -28.23 -6.22 7.16
CA CYS A 18 -26.87 -6.75 7.07
C CYS A 18 -26.15 -6.49 5.72
N PRO A 19 -25.95 -5.22 5.29
CA PRO A 19 -24.75 -4.98 4.50
C PRO A 19 -23.97 -3.70 4.82
N SER A 20 -24.25 -2.98 5.91
CA SER A 20 -23.44 -1.78 6.26
C SER A 20 -21.99 -2.12 6.62
N GLY A 21 -21.73 -3.33 7.14
CA GLY A 21 -20.38 -3.81 7.43
C GLY A 21 -19.55 -4.19 6.20
N VAL A 22 -20.19 -4.41 5.05
CA VAL A 22 -19.51 -4.83 3.81
C VAL A 22 -18.95 -3.63 3.04
N PHE A 23 -19.57 -2.45 3.16
CA PHE A 23 -19.13 -1.24 2.46
C PHE A 23 -18.02 -0.45 3.16
N GLY A 24 -17.72 -0.76 4.44
CA GLY A 24 -16.66 -0.11 5.21
C GLY A 24 -15.29 -0.79 5.12
N ALA A 25 -15.24 -2.05 4.70
CA ALA A 25 -13.99 -2.74 4.43
C ALA A 25 -13.48 -2.27 3.07
N GLY A 26 -12.44 -1.42 3.07
CA GLY A 26 -11.72 -1.12 1.83
C GLY A 26 -11.30 -2.42 1.13
N PRO A 27 -11.16 -2.43 -0.21
CA PRO A 27 -10.90 -3.62 -1.02
C PRO A 27 -9.62 -4.40 -0.64
N HIS A 28 -8.83 -3.90 0.31
CA HIS A 28 -7.69 -4.60 0.88
C HIS A 28 -7.68 -4.50 2.42
N ASP A 29 -7.45 -5.66 3.03
CA ASP A 29 -6.94 -5.88 4.39
C ASP A 29 -7.79 -5.35 5.56
N SER A 30 -9.08 -5.05 5.34
CA SER A 30 -10.02 -4.56 6.35
C SER A 30 -9.55 -3.29 7.08
N LEU A 31 -8.56 -2.59 6.53
CA LEU A 31 -7.93 -1.44 7.16
C LEU A 31 -8.72 -0.18 6.79
N SER A 32 -9.37 0.44 7.78
CA SER A 32 -9.98 1.77 7.65
C SER A 32 -8.90 2.86 7.66
N CYS A 33 -9.29 4.11 7.38
CA CYS A 33 -8.41 5.28 7.51
C CYS A 33 -7.67 5.30 8.86
N THR A 34 -8.35 4.85 9.92
CA THR A 34 -7.83 4.85 11.29
C THR A 34 -6.78 3.77 11.57
N GLY A 35 -6.63 2.78 10.69
CA GLY A 35 -5.57 1.79 10.82
C GLY A 35 -4.17 2.35 10.53
N CYS A 36 -4.09 3.39 9.69
CA CYS A 36 -2.85 4.13 9.46
C CYS A 36 -2.81 5.46 10.23
N HIS A 37 -3.96 6.15 10.35
CA HIS A 37 -4.06 7.47 11.00
C HIS A 37 -4.88 7.43 12.30
N SER A 38 -4.24 7.38 13.47
CA SER A 38 -4.93 7.37 14.76
C SER A 38 -5.02 8.76 15.41
N ILE A 39 -6.21 9.36 15.43
CA ILE A 39 -6.44 10.70 15.99
C ILE A 39 -6.21 10.80 17.51
N HIS A 40 -6.33 9.69 18.23
CA HIS A 40 -6.14 9.65 19.69
C HIS A 40 -4.82 9.01 20.10
N ASP A 41 -4.25 8.14 19.26
CA ASP A 41 -3.04 7.36 19.58
C ASP A 41 -1.94 7.56 18.54
N ALA A 42 -1.86 8.74 17.93
CA ALA A 42 -0.80 9.09 16.98
C ALA A 42 0.58 8.89 17.63
N LYS A 43 1.48 8.21 16.92
CA LYS A 43 2.84 7.92 17.38
C LYS A 43 3.92 8.60 16.55
N ASP A 44 3.55 9.20 15.42
CA ASP A 44 4.45 9.91 14.50
C ASP A 44 3.68 11.03 13.78
N ASP A 45 4.37 11.75 12.89
CA ASP A 45 3.81 12.87 12.12
C ASP A 45 2.56 12.45 11.32
N LEU A 46 1.73 13.43 10.95
CA LEU A 46 0.49 13.22 10.19
C LEU A 46 -0.46 12.19 10.82
N ILE A 47 -0.50 12.11 12.15
CA ILE A 47 -1.43 11.27 12.90
C ILE A 47 -1.11 9.76 12.72
N PHE A 48 0.12 9.38 12.35
CA PHE A 48 0.43 7.98 12.04
C PHE A 48 0.30 7.07 13.28
N ALA A 49 -0.33 5.90 13.14
CA ALA A 49 -0.65 4.99 14.25
C ALA A 49 0.58 4.22 14.81
N VAL A 50 1.71 4.27 14.09
CA VAL A 50 2.98 3.63 14.48
C VAL A 50 4.14 4.61 14.40
N LYS A 51 5.16 4.39 15.24
CA LYS A 51 6.43 5.12 15.13
C LYS A 51 7.20 4.63 13.91
N ALA A 52 7.99 5.50 13.31
CA ALA A 52 8.98 5.12 12.32
C ALA A 52 9.89 4.00 12.86
N ASN A 53 9.96 2.89 12.14
CA ASN A 53 10.79 1.75 12.50
C ASN A 53 12.28 2.09 12.35
N LYS A 54 13.00 2.08 13.48
CA LYS A 54 14.45 2.35 13.55
C LYS A 54 15.31 1.08 13.66
N VAL A 55 14.69 -0.09 13.76
CA VAL A 55 15.36 -1.39 13.96
C VAL A 55 15.63 -2.08 12.64
N ALA A 56 14.67 -2.07 11.72
CA ALA A 56 14.82 -2.65 10.38
C ALA A 56 15.92 -1.91 9.59
N LYS A 57 16.92 -2.66 9.12
CA LYS A 57 18.07 -2.12 8.38
C LYS A 57 17.99 -2.43 6.90
N ASN A 58 18.40 -1.48 6.08
CA ASN A 58 18.55 -1.69 4.66
C ASN A 58 19.72 -2.66 4.40
N PRO A 59 19.54 -3.72 3.60
CA PRO A 59 20.52 -4.78 3.45
C PRO A 59 21.78 -4.33 2.74
N LYS A 60 21.68 -3.28 1.90
CA LYS A 60 22.80 -2.69 1.15
C LYS A 60 23.58 -1.67 1.97
N THR A 61 22.89 -0.79 2.70
CA THR A 61 23.57 0.30 3.44
C THR A 61 23.86 -0.04 4.89
N LYS A 62 23.23 -1.10 5.43
CA LYS A 62 23.24 -1.50 6.85
C LYS A 62 22.72 -0.42 7.81
N LYS A 63 22.15 0.68 7.29
CA LYS A 63 21.54 1.75 8.08
C LYS A 63 20.04 1.51 8.24
N PRO A 64 19.41 2.03 9.32
CA PRO A 64 17.95 2.02 9.45
C PRO A 64 17.26 2.67 8.25
N PHE A 65 16.06 2.18 7.93
CA PHE A 65 15.20 2.86 6.97
C PHE A 65 14.78 4.24 7.48
N LYS A 66 14.38 5.13 6.57
CA LYS A 66 13.99 6.52 6.85
C LYS A 66 12.76 6.89 6.01
N GLY A 67 12.16 8.05 6.32
CA GLY A 67 11.01 8.56 5.60
C GLY A 67 9.80 7.63 5.71
N VAL A 68 8.93 7.68 4.71
CA VAL A 68 7.68 6.89 4.68
C VAL A 68 7.94 5.39 4.77
N THR A 69 9.03 4.85 4.20
CA THR A 69 9.37 3.42 4.38
C THR A 69 9.51 3.04 5.86
N ALA A 70 10.08 3.91 6.71
CA ALA A 70 10.23 3.59 8.13
C ALA A 70 8.85 3.47 8.83
N LEU A 71 7.88 4.33 8.45
CA LEU A 71 6.51 4.26 8.95
C LEU A 71 5.82 2.96 8.51
N CYS A 72 5.90 2.60 7.22
CA CYS A 72 5.33 1.35 6.70
C CYS A 72 5.90 0.12 7.41
N LEU A 73 7.21 0.12 7.67
CA LEU A 73 7.89 -0.96 8.38
C LEU A 73 7.58 -1.01 9.88
N GLY A 74 6.94 0.01 10.45
CA GLY A 74 6.37 -0.06 11.79
C GLY A 74 5.33 -1.17 11.91
N CYS A 75 4.61 -1.46 10.82
CA CYS A 75 3.68 -2.59 10.75
C CYS A 75 4.26 -3.78 9.96
N HIS A 76 4.81 -3.50 8.77
CA HIS A 76 5.19 -4.50 7.77
C HIS A 76 6.61 -5.06 7.91
N ALA A 77 7.35 -4.73 8.97
CA ALA A 77 8.52 -5.52 9.35
C ALA A 77 8.11 -6.65 10.30
N SER A 78 8.98 -7.63 10.49
CA SER A 78 8.73 -8.62 11.53
C SER A 78 8.89 -8.02 12.93
N SER A 79 8.29 -8.63 13.95
CA SER A 79 8.51 -8.24 15.35
C SER A 79 9.99 -8.23 15.73
N LYS A 80 10.77 -9.21 15.24
CA LYS A 80 12.23 -9.26 15.40
C LYS A 80 12.96 -8.06 14.79
N GLN A 81 12.33 -7.37 13.84
CA GLN A 81 12.85 -6.18 13.18
C GLN A 81 12.08 -4.91 13.60
N GLY A 82 11.37 -4.94 14.72
CA GLY A 82 10.66 -3.78 15.29
C GLY A 82 9.36 -3.42 14.56
N GLY A 83 8.80 -4.34 13.77
CA GLY A 83 7.46 -4.21 13.19
C GLY A 83 6.39 -4.97 13.98
N MET A 84 5.18 -5.08 13.42
CA MET A 84 4.03 -5.72 14.08
C MET A 84 3.65 -7.08 13.46
N ASP A 85 4.48 -7.63 12.57
CA ASP A 85 4.19 -8.87 11.82
C ASP A 85 2.89 -8.80 10.99
N ILE A 86 2.43 -7.59 10.63
CA ILE A 86 1.31 -7.42 9.72
C ILE A 86 1.83 -7.61 8.30
N LYS A 87 1.65 -8.81 7.73
CA LYS A 87 2.15 -9.17 6.39
C LYS A 87 3.61 -8.76 6.22
N PRO A 88 4.51 -9.33 7.02
CA PRO A 88 5.89 -8.85 7.11
C PRO A 88 6.59 -9.00 5.76
N ILE A 89 7.26 -7.94 5.32
CA ILE A 89 8.11 -7.90 4.14
C ILE A 89 9.58 -7.92 4.55
N SER A 90 10.42 -8.51 3.71
CA SER A 90 11.87 -8.48 3.89
C SER A 90 12.53 -7.87 2.68
N SER A 91 13.30 -6.81 2.90
CA SER A 91 14.10 -6.12 1.87
C SER A 91 15.12 -7.02 1.16
N HIS A 92 15.45 -8.19 1.73
CA HIS A 92 16.31 -9.19 1.10
C HIS A 92 15.59 -10.06 0.06
N LYS A 93 14.26 -10.15 0.13
CA LYS A 93 13.43 -10.98 -0.76
C LYS A 93 12.48 -10.16 -1.64
N SER A 94 12.34 -8.87 -1.36
CA SER A 94 11.47 -7.95 -2.08
C SER A 94 12.25 -7.06 -3.06
N HIS A 95 11.51 -6.39 -3.95
CA HIS A 95 12.06 -5.35 -4.81
C HIS A 95 12.75 -4.26 -3.95
N PRO A 96 13.90 -3.68 -4.39
CA PRO A 96 14.58 -2.64 -3.62
C PRO A 96 13.65 -1.48 -3.24
N PHE A 97 13.74 -1.01 -1.99
CA PHE A 97 13.04 0.17 -1.46
C PHE A 97 13.91 0.88 -0.42
N GLY A 98 13.55 2.11 -0.04
CA GLY A 98 14.28 2.96 0.89
C GLY A 98 15.66 3.37 0.38
N ILE A 99 15.84 3.49 -0.95
CA ILE A 99 17.12 3.81 -1.60
C ILE A 99 17.11 5.21 -2.21
N THR A 100 18.27 5.87 -2.23
CA THR A 100 18.46 7.22 -2.82
C THR A 100 19.15 7.20 -4.18
N LYS A 101 19.77 6.06 -4.55
CA LYS A 101 20.51 5.90 -5.80
C LYS A 101 19.87 4.81 -6.64
N ILE A 102 19.29 5.20 -7.77
CA ILE A 102 18.66 4.29 -8.73
C ILE A 102 19.64 4.10 -9.88
N ASN A 103 19.89 2.84 -10.26
CA ASN A 103 20.69 2.55 -11.43
C ASN A 103 19.82 2.62 -12.69
N ASN A 104 19.94 3.73 -13.44
CA ASN A 104 19.16 3.97 -14.66
C ASN A 104 19.45 2.98 -15.80
N LYS A 105 20.53 2.18 -15.72
CA LYS A 105 20.79 1.06 -16.63
C LYS A 105 19.91 -0.15 -16.32
N VAL A 106 19.41 -0.25 -15.09
CA VAL A 106 18.54 -1.37 -14.63
C VAL A 106 17.07 -0.97 -14.67
N ALA A 107 16.73 0.22 -14.14
CA ALA A 107 15.36 0.71 -14.02
C ALA A 107 15.28 2.20 -14.33
N ARG A 108 14.31 2.62 -15.14
CA ARG A 108 14.00 4.03 -15.42
C ARG A 108 12.79 4.44 -14.59
N VAL A 109 13.01 4.78 -13.32
CA VAL A 109 11.92 5.16 -12.42
C VAL A 109 11.48 6.61 -12.70
N PRO A 110 10.19 6.87 -12.98
CA PRO A 110 9.67 8.23 -13.13
C PRO A 110 9.91 9.09 -11.88
N LYS A 111 10.35 10.33 -12.05
CA LYS A 111 10.63 11.26 -10.93
C LYS A 111 9.41 11.49 -10.03
N SER A 112 8.20 11.50 -10.60
CA SER A 112 6.93 11.65 -9.87
C SER A 112 6.65 10.49 -8.88
N LEU A 113 7.29 9.34 -9.05
CA LEU A 113 7.19 8.21 -8.13
C LEU A 113 8.21 8.28 -7.01
N LEU A 114 9.18 9.20 -7.05
CA LEU A 114 10.15 9.37 -5.98
C LEU A 114 9.59 10.29 -4.90
N ARG A 115 10.02 10.10 -3.65
CA ARG A 115 9.72 10.98 -2.52
C ARG A 115 11.00 11.61 -2.05
N ASP A 116 11.15 12.91 -2.26
CA ASP A 116 12.41 13.64 -2.01
C ASP A 116 13.62 12.95 -2.66
N GLY A 117 13.45 12.47 -3.90
CA GLY A 117 14.47 11.73 -4.65
C GLY A 117 14.72 10.29 -4.18
N ARG A 118 13.93 9.79 -3.23
CA ARG A 118 14.03 8.43 -2.67
C ARG A 118 13.02 7.49 -3.32
N PHE A 119 13.43 6.26 -3.57
CA PHE A 119 12.55 5.17 -3.98
C PHE A 119 12.02 4.47 -2.73
N GLU A 120 10.75 4.71 -2.40
CA GLU A 120 10.11 4.34 -1.14
C GLU A 120 8.98 3.32 -1.40
N CYS A 121 8.36 2.79 -0.36
CA CYS A 121 7.20 1.90 -0.50
C CYS A 121 6.10 2.54 -1.36
N VAL A 122 5.90 3.85 -1.13
CA VAL A 122 4.92 4.65 -1.85
C VAL A 122 5.34 4.96 -3.29
N SER A 123 6.53 4.58 -3.77
CA SER A 123 6.85 4.65 -5.19
C SER A 123 6.06 3.61 -6.00
N CYS A 124 5.64 2.53 -5.36
CA CYS A 124 4.87 1.43 -5.95
C CYS A 124 3.42 1.40 -5.46
N HIS A 125 3.22 1.72 -4.18
CA HIS A 125 1.92 1.69 -3.52
C HIS A 125 1.35 3.09 -3.31
N ASP A 126 0.04 3.23 -3.43
CA ASP A 126 -0.70 4.43 -3.08
C ASP A 126 -1.96 4.00 -2.34
N PRO A 127 -2.00 4.02 -1.00
CA PRO A 127 -3.17 3.60 -0.25
C PRO A 127 -4.29 4.65 -0.26
N HIS A 128 -4.07 5.88 -0.73
CA HIS A 128 -5.06 6.95 -0.61
C HIS A 128 -6.06 7.02 -1.79
N PRO A 129 -7.34 7.38 -1.52
CA PRO A 129 -8.00 7.29 -0.21
C PRO A 129 -8.29 5.84 0.20
N SER A 130 -8.35 4.93 -0.77
CA SER A 130 -8.42 3.47 -0.63
C SER A 130 -8.29 2.86 -2.02
N ASN A 131 -7.12 3.03 -2.64
CA ASN A 131 -6.87 2.57 -4.01
C ASN A 131 -7.25 1.08 -4.17
N PRO A 132 -8.15 0.73 -5.11
CA PRO A 132 -8.65 -0.64 -5.24
C PRO A 132 -7.67 -1.59 -5.92
N ASN A 133 -6.61 -1.07 -6.55
CA ASN A 133 -5.65 -1.90 -7.27
C ASN A 133 -5.00 -2.93 -6.35
N TYR A 134 -4.56 -4.04 -6.94
CA TYR A 134 -3.93 -5.15 -6.23
C TYR A 134 -2.91 -4.65 -5.21
N LYS A 135 -3.18 -4.85 -3.91
CA LYS A 135 -2.31 -4.41 -2.81
C LYS A 135 -1.93 -2.93 -2.91
N TYR A 136 -2.87 -2.06 -3.28
CA TYR A 136 -2.67 -0.63 -3.45
C TYR A 136 -1.63 -0.24 -4.51
N LEU A 137 -1.31 -1.11 -5.48
CA LEU A 137 -0.37 -0.75 -6.55
C LEU A 137 -0.85 0.49 -7.30
N ARG A 138 0.08 1.34 -7.73
CA ARG A 138 -0.26 2.57 -8.45
C ARG A 138 -0.83 2.34 -9.85
N VAL A 139 -0.77 1.12 -10.36
CA VAL A 139 -1.37 0.71 -11.64
C VAL A 139 -2.17 -0.56 -11.42
N SER A 140 -3.33 -0.65 -12.07
CA SER A 140 -4.13 -1.87 -12.04
C SER A 140 -3.41 -3.00 -12.78
N THR A 141 -3.29 -4.13 -12.10
CA THR A 141 -2.73 -5.39 -12.63
C THR A 141 -3.81 -6.45 -12.81
N LYS A 142 -5.11 -6.07 -12.83
CA LYS A 142 -6.26 -6.99 -12.80
C LYS A 142 -6.10 -8.09 -11.74
N GLY A 143 -5.90 -7.68 -10.50
CA GLY A 143 -5.70 -8.62 -9.38
C GLY A 143 -4.38 -9.41 -9.43
N GLY A 144 -3.40 -8.95 -10.21
CA GLY A 144 -2.08 -9.58 -10.36
C GLY A 144 -1.87 -10.29 -11.70
N ALA A 145 -2.93 -10.54 -12.47
CA ALA A 145 -2.85 -11.22 -13.77
C ALA A 145 -2.03 -10.46 -14.82
N GLU A 146 -1.92 -9.14 -14.71
CA GLU A 146 -1.20 -8.27 -15.64
C GLU A 146 -0.09 -7.50 -14.92
N MET A 147 0.73 -8.22 -14.15
CA MET A 147 1.81 -7.63 -13.34
C MET A 147 2.87 -6.92 -14.20
N ASP A 148 3.08 -7.39 -15.43
CA ASP A 148 4.00 -6.77 -16.38
C ASP A 148 3.63 -5.32 -16.72
N ARG A 149 2.34 -4.96 -16.71
CA ARG A 149 1.90 -3.56 -16.83
C ARG A 149 2.50 -2.69 -15.75
N PHE A 150 2.51 -3.17 -14.50
CA PHE A 150 3.14 -2.48 -13.38
C PHE A 150 4.67 -2.47 -13.53
N CYS A 151 5.30 -3.60 -13.82
CA CYS A 151 6.76 -3.67 -14.00
C CYS A 151 7.26 -2.74 -15.11
N SER A 152 6.45 -2.55 -16.18
CA SER A 152 6.78 -1.70 -17.33
C SER A 152 7.02 -0.23 -16.99
N LEU A 153 6.47 0.25 -15.87
CA LEU A 153 6.64 1.64 -15.42
C LEU A 153 8.11 2.01 -15.22
N CYS A 154 8.89 1.05 -14.72
CA CYS A 154 10.32 1.24 -14.46
C CYS A 154 11.20 0.38 -15.38
N HIS A 155 10.69 -0.75 -15.87
CA HIS A 155 11.43 -1.71 -16.69
C HIS A 155 10.79 -1.92 -18.08
N PRO A 156 10.64 -0.88 -18.92
CA PRO A 156 9.96 -0.99 -20.22
C PRO A 156 10.68 -1.91 -21.22
N ALA A 157 11.97 -2.17 -20.99
CA ALA A 157 12.78 -3.10 -21.78
C ALA A 157 12.64 -4.57 -21.34
N LYS A 158 11.95 -4.85 -20.22
CA LYS A 158 11.74 -6.20 -19.68
C LYS A 158 10.32 -6.72 -19.91
N VAL A 159 9.53 -5.99 -20.70
CA VAL A 159 8.14 -6.33 -20.98
C VAL A 159 7.85 -6.18 -22.47
N ASP A 160 6.84 -6.89 -22.94
CA ASP A 160 6.31 -6.71 -24.29
C ASP A 160 5.77 -5.29 -24.50
N LYS A 161 5.95 -4.76 -25.71
CA LYS A 161 5.48 -3.41 -26.07
C LYS A 161 3.99 -3.22 -25.79
N LYS A 162 3.16 -4.24 -26.02
CA LYS A 162 1.70 -4.23 -25.79
C LYS A 162 1.29 -4.09 -24.31
N HIS A 163 2.18 -4.41 -23.38
CA HIS A 163 1.92 -4.33 -21.94
C HIS A 163 2.57 -3.10 -21.30
N ARG A 164 3.20 -2.22 -22.09
CA ARG A 164 3.75 -0.97 -21.58
C ARG A 164 2.64 -0.03 -21.12
N THR A 165 2.79 0.48 -19.91
CA THR A 165 1.85 1.42 -19.30
C THR A 165 2.45 2.83 -19.25
N SER A 166 1.62 3.84 -19.54
CA SER A 166 1.98 5.24 -19.42
C SER A 166 1.85 5.72 -17.97
N THR A 167 2.67 6.69 -17.58
CA THR A 167 2.58 7.37 -16.29
C THR A 167 1.25 8.10 -16.08
N SER A 168 0.47 8.37 -17.13
CA SER A 168 -0.88 8.96 -17.01
C SER A 168 -1.91 8.02 -16.37
N LYS A 169 -1.63 6.71 -16.29
CA LYS A 169 -2.51 5.71 -15.66
C LYS A 169 -2.12 5.39 -14.21
N VAL A 170 -1.19 6.16 -13.65
CA VAL A 170 -0.63 5.95 -12.32
C VAL A 170 -1.50 6.70 -11.31
N PHE A 171 -1.94 6.02 -10.26
CA PHE A 171 -2.55 6.66 -9.09
C PHE A 171 -1.50 7.52 -8.38
N THR A 172 -1.83 8.79 -8.11
CA THR A 172 -0.95 9.77 -7.46
C THR A 172 -1.66 10.54 -6.34
N SER A 173 -2.61 9.90 -5.66
CA SER A 173 -3.39 10.49 -4.57
C SER A 173 -2.51 10.82 -3.36
N MET A 174 -1.50 9.99 -3.07
CA MET A 174 -0.52 10.22 -2.00
C MET A 174 0.72 10.97 -2.52
N ASP A 175 0.50 12.13 -3.15
CA ASP A 175 1.58 13.03 -3.58
C ASP A 175 1.71 14.23 -2.64
N GLU A 176 2.47 14.02 -1.57
CA GLU A 176 2.75 15.02 -0.53
C GLU A 176 3.56 16.23 -1.05
N THR A 177 4.15 16.14 -2.26
CA THR A 177 4.87 17.27 -2.85
C THR A 177 3.96 18.40 -3.29
N LYS A 178 2.65 18.12 -3.48
CA LYS A 178 1.64 19.10 -3.90
C LYS A 178 1.00 19.86 -2.73
N VAL A 179 1.35 19.52 -1.49
CA VAL A 179 0.76 20.08 -0.26
C VAL A 179 1.72 21.11 0.40
N LYS A 180 2.91 21.30 -0.17
CA LYS A 180 3.92 22.26 0.31
C LYS A 180 3.71 23.66 -0.25
#